data_AF-A0A952VFU6-F1
#
_entry.id   AF-A0A952VFU6-F1
#
_cell.length_a   1.000
_cell.length_b   1.000
_cell.length_c   1.000
_cell.angle_alpha   90.00
_cell.angle_beta   90.00
_cell.angle_gamma   90.00
#
_symmetry.space_group_name_H-M   'P 1'
#
loop_
_entity.id
_entity.type
_entity.pdbx_description
1 polymer ?
#
loop_
_entity_poly.entity_id
_entity_poly.type
_entity_poly.pdbx_seq_one_letter_code
_entity_poly.pdbx_strand_id
1 'polypeptide(L)'
;MLPGILSAALITGCASIESFHAAPRNVCAGDTVNVTWQAKGTVELTSTPPAHQTSASSSEGSAQFVVQESTRFALKASRLFSKKTALADVVMVARESKEFGDLAQCESPAEDVGLALVLKDPQVSSALQVATVTNMNARPIVLRKENVRVAIMPGQTSSAFSTQPAAGAWEITAALNPRETCDEALAELHDRLSIRIAFSCRE
;
A
#
# COMPACT_ATOMS: atom_id res chain seq x y z
N MET A 1 -52.22 38.03 20.28
CA MET A 1 -51.55 36.74 20.56
C MET A 1 -51.13 36.15 19.22
N LEU A 2 -49.88 36.37 18.80
CA LEU A 2 -49.34 35.77 17.57
C LEU A 2 -48.77 34.38 17.92
N PRO A 3 -49.11 33.31 17.17
CA PRO A 3 -48.48 32.01 17.39
C PRO A 3 -47.06 32.04 16.85
N GLY A 4 -46.10 31.69 17.72
CA GLY A 4 -44.69 31.60 17.40
C GLY A 4 -44.41 30.49 16.39
N ILE A 5 -43.70 30.85 15.32
CA ILE A 5 -43.11 29.89 14.39
C ILE A 5 -41.91 29.27 15.11
N LEU A 6 -42.09 28.04 15.60
CA LEU A 6 -41.00 27.16 16.00
C LEU A 6 -40.25 26.72 14.74
N SER A 7 -39.23 27.49 14.35
CA SER A 7 -38.23 27.04 13.39
C SER A 7 -37.43 25.91 14.02
N ALA A 8 -37.88 24.67 13.84
CA ALA A 8 -37.05 23.50 14.06
C ALA A 8 -35.92 23.55 13.02
N ALA A 9 -34.74 24.02 13.43
CA ALA A 9 -33.52 23.86 12.67
C ALA A 9 -33.22 22.36 12.57
N LEU A 10 -33.75 21.72 11.53
CA LEU A 10 -33.33 20.39 11.11
C LEU A 10 -31.85 20.48 10.76
N ILE A 11 -30.98 20.05 11.69
CA ILE A 11 -29.57 19.77 11.41
C ILE A 11 -29.53 18.55 10.49
N THR A 12 -29.93 18.75 9.24
CA THR A 12 -29.85 17.77 8.15
C THR A 12 -28.43 17.78 7.61
N GLY A 13 -27.48 17.34 8.44
CA GLY A 13 -26.11 17.12 7.96
C GLY A 13 -26.12 16.11 6.81
N CYS A 14 -25.29 16.33 5.79
CA CYS A 14 -25.11 15.38 4.70
C CYS A 14 -24.45 14.08 5.18
N ALA A 15 -24.64 13.00 4.44
CA ALA A 15 -23.83 11.80 4.59
C ALA A 15 -22.37 12.12 4.21
N SER A 16 -21.44 11.63 5.02
CA SER A 16 -20.00 11.78 4.78
C SER A 16 -19.27 10.51 5.19
N ILE A 17 -18.13 10.26 4.57
CA ILE A 17 -17.18 9.23 4.99
C ILE A 17 -15.91 9.98 5.33
N GLU A 18 -15.52 9.95 6.59
CA GLU A 18 -14.36 10.67 7.12
C GLU A 18 -13.11 9.81 6.98
N SER A 19 -13.23 8.50 7.24
CA SER A 19 -12.16 7.52 7.00
C SER A 19 -12.72 6.17 6.58
N PHE A 20 -11.98 5.49 5.71
CA PHE A 20 -12.26 4.10 5.32
C PHE A 20 -10.97 3.43 4.87
N HIS A 21 -10.55 2.39 5.60
CA HIS A 21 -9.27 1.73 5.39
C HIS A 21 -9.41 0.21 5.52
N ALA A 22 -8.68 -0.52 4.69
CA ALA A 22 -8.50 -1.96 4.79
C ALA A 22 -6.99 -2.26 4.88
N ALA A 23 -6.63 -3.12 5.84
CA ALA A 23 -5.27 -3.37 6.26
C ALA A 23 -5.10 -4.84 6.68
N PRO A 24 -4.17 -5.64 6.11
CA PRO A 24 -3.21 -5.23 5.10
C PRO A 24 -3.78 -5.13 3.68
N ARG A 25 -3.16 -4.31 2.83
CA ARG A 25 -3.59 -4.14 1.42
C ARG A 25 -3.09 -5.24 0.49
N ASN A 26 -1.95 -5.84 0.81
CA ASN A 26 -1.37 -6.95 0.07
C ASN A 26 -1.36 -8.15 1.01
N VAL A 27 -2.05 -9.22 0.64
CA VAL A 27 -2.37 -10.34 1.54
C VAL A 27 -2.11 -11.70 0.88
N CYS A 28 -2.00 -12.71 1.73
CA CYS A 28 -2.07 -14.12 1.39
C CYS A 28 -3.49 -14.67 1.60
N ALA A 29 -3.80 -15.78 0.93
CA ALA A 29 -5.05 -16.49 1.20
C ALA A 29 -5.08 -16.93 2.67
N GLY A 30 -6.19 -16.65 3.36
CA GLY A 30 -6.36 -16.94 4.78
C GLY A 30 -5.91 -15.80 5.72
N ASP A 31 -5.31 -14.73 5.20
CA ASP A 31 -4.97 -13.58 6.03
C ASP A 31 -6.21 -12.87 6.56
N THR A 32 -6.05 -12.29 7.75
CA THR A 32 -7.05 -11.42 8.36
C THR A 32 -6.80 -9.97 7.98
N VAL A 33 -7.80 -9.35 7.37
CA VAL A 33 -7.83 -7.92 7.04
C VAL A 33 -8.69 -7.21 8.07
N ASN A 34 -8.12 -6.21 8.74
CA ASN A 34 -8.88 -5.27 9.53
C ASN A 34 -9.40 -4.12 8.66
N VAL A 35 -10.71 -3.95 8.61
CA VAL A 35 -11.39 -2.86 7.91
C VAL A 35 -11.92 -1.89 8.96
N THR A 36 -11.49 -0.64 8.88
CA THR A 36 -11.89 0.44 9.79
C THR A 36 -12.64 1.52 9.04
N TRP A 37 -13.66 2.09 9.68
CA TRP A 37 -14.44 3.16 9.08
C TRP A 37 -14.93 4.19 10.10
N GLN A 38 -15.13 5.41 9.59
CA GLN A 38 -15.83 6.48 10.26
C GLN A 38 -16.65 7.26 9.23
N ALA A 39 -17.95 7.34 9.44
CA ALA A 39 -18.90 7.95 8.53
C ALA A 39 -20.06 8.62 9.28
N LYS A 40 -20.86 9.43 8.58
CA LYS A 40 -22.09 10.04 9.09
C LYS A 40 -23.28 9.54 8.29
N GLY A 41 -24.31 9.06 9.00
CA GLY A 41 -25.52 8.48 8.41
C GLY A 41 -25.62 6.98 8.64
N THR A 42 -26.61 6.35 8.02
CA THR A 42 -26.75 4.90 7.99
C THR A 42 -25.67 4.31 7.10
N VAL A 43 -24.89 3.38 7.65
CA VAL A 43 -23.75 2.77 6.99
C VAL A 43 -24.13 1.36 6.52
N GLU A 44 -23.56 0.97 5.39
CA GLU A 44 -23.63 -0.38 4.82
C GLU A 44 -22.21 -0.73 4.36
N LEU A 45 -21.65 -1.85 4.83
CA LEU A 45 -20.35 -2.35 4.44
C LEU A 45 -20.55 -3.64 3.63
N THR A 46 -20.06 -3.65 2.40
CA THR A 46 -20.10 -4.80 1.49
C THR A 46 -18.71 -5.16 1.00
N SER A 47 -18.58 -6.36 0.42
CA SER A 47 -17.34 -6.87 -0.14
C SER A 47 -17.62 -7.64 -1.42
N THR A 48 -16.68 -7.57 -2.36
CA THR A 48 -16.69 -8.37 -3.59
C THR A 48 -15.33 -9.04 -3.74
N PRO A 49 -15.24 -10.39 -3.70
CA PRO A 49 -16.34 -11.32 -3.46
C PRO A 49 -16.91 -11.21 -2.03
N PRO A 50 -18.12 -11.74 -1.77
CA PRO A 50 -18.74 -11.65 -0.45
C PRO A 50 -17.88 -12.36 0.61
N ALA A 51 -17.30 -11.59 1.52
CA ALA A 51 -16.67 -12.08 2.73
C ALA A 51 -17.71 -12.34 3.82
N HIS A 52 -17.45 -13.28 4.71
CA HIS A 52 -18.34 -13.58 5.84
C HIS A 52 -18.49 -12.33 6.73
N GLN A 53 -19.71 -12.01 7.19
CA GLN A 53 -20.02 -10.92 8.14
C GLN A 53 -20.06 -9.47 7.58
N THR A 54 -20.34 -9.26 6.29
CA THR A 54 -20.58 -7.89 5.76
C THR A 54 -21.95 -7.32 6.15
N SER A 55 -22.05 -6.78 7.37
CA SER A 55 -23.10 -5.83 7.74
C SER A 55 -22.59 -4.89 8.83
N ALA A 56 -22.15 -3.70 8.46
CA ALA A 56 -21.92 -2.63 9.43
C ALA A 56 -23.24 -1.93 9.74
N SER A 57 -23.58 -1.77 11.01
CA SER A 57 -24.78 -1.05 11.46
C SER A 57 -24.45 0.27 12.17
N SER A 58 -23.19 0.45 12.58
CA SER A 58 -22.70 1.65 13.24
C SER A 58 -22.00 2.61 12.28
N SER A 59 -22.10 3.90 12.60
CA SER A 59 -21.46 4.99 11.86
C SER A 59 -19.93 4.97 11.93
N GLU A 60 -19.37 4.33 12.96
CA GLU A 60 -17.94 4.08 13.14
C GLU A 60 -17.71 2.65 13.60
N GLY A 61 -16.58 2.05 13.23
CA GLY A 61 -16.28 0.68 13.62
C GLY A 61 -15.01 0.10 13.03
N SER A 62 -14.75 -1.13 13.45
CA SER A 62 -13.67 -1.99 12.97
C SER A 62 -14.22 -3.40 12.83
N ALA A 63 -13.91 -4.08 11.74
CA ALA A 63 -14.28 -5.48 11.53
C ALA A 63 -13.13 -6.24 10.87
N GLN A 64 -12.97 -7.50 11.26
CA GLN A 64 -11.94 -8.38 10.73
C GLN A 64 -12.55 -9.35 9.72
N PHE A 65 -11.92 -9.47 8.56
CA PHE A 65 -12.35 -10.33 7.47
C PHE A 65 -11.21 -11.27 7.07
N VAL A 66 -11.50 -12.58 7.05
CA VAL A 66 -10.58 -13.55 6.47
C VAL A 66 -10.81 -13.59 4.97
N VAL A 67 -9.80 -13.23 4.19
CA VAL A 67 -9.88 -13.15 2.72
C VAL A 67 -9.22 -14.35 2.08
N GLN A 68 -9.87 -14.93 1.06
CA GLN A 68 -9.36 -16.08 0.31
C GLN A 68 -8.89 -15.70 -1.11
N GLU A 69 -9.24 -14.49 -1.54
CA GLU A 69 -8.90 -13.92 -2.85
C GLU A 69 -8.92 -12.39 -2.79
N SER A 70 -8.45 -11.73 -3.85
CA SER A 70 -8.49 -10.27 -3.96
C SER A 70 -9.90 -9.75 -3.73
N THR A 71 -10.07 -8.88 -2.73
CA THR A 71 -11.37 -8.46 -2.23
C THR A 71 -11.46 -6.94 -2.22
N ARG A 72 -12.52 -6.42 -2.83
CA ARG A 72 -12.88 -4.99 -2.78
C ARG A 72 -13.92 -4.77 -1.70
N PHE A 73 -13.59 -4.00 -0.68
CA PHE A 73 -14.55 -3.54 0.32
C PHE A 73 -15.19 -2.22 -0.13
N ALA A 74 -16.48 -2.07 0.10
CA ALA A 74 -17.23 -0.86 -0.20
C ALA A 74 -18.01 -0.41 1.04
N LEU A 75 -17.76 0.82 1.48
CA LEU A 75 -18.51 1.48 2.54
C LEU A 75 -19.48 2.49 1.92
N LYS A 76 -20.76 2.35 2.21
CA LYS A 76 -21.81 3.25 1.74
C LYS A 76 -22.47 3.92 2.93
N ALA A 77 -22.44 5.24 2.96
CA ALA A 77 -23.10 6.06 3.96
C ALA A 77 -24.31 6.77 3.33
N SER A 78 -25.44 6.80 4.03
CA SER A 78 -26.68 7.41 3.54
C SER A 78 -27.43 8.19 4.60
N ARG A 79 -28.06 9.29 4.18
CA ARG A 79 -29.05 10.09 4.92
C ARG A 79 -30.19 10.45 3.96
N LEU A 80 -31.26 11.05 4.50
CA LEU A 80 -32.54 11.28 3.80
C LEU A 80 -32.41 11.82 2.36
N PHE A 81 -31.44 12.71 2.10
CA PHE A 81 -31.19 13.28 0.77
C PHE A 81 -29.74 13.18 0.28
N SER A 82 -28.91 12.34 0.91
CA SER A 82 -27.49 12.24 0.52
C SER A 82 -26.93 10.84 0.67
N LYS A 83 -26.03 10.45 -0.25
CA LYS A 83 -25.32 9.17 -0.24
C LYS A 83 -23.85 9.40 -0.60
N LYS A 84 -22.96 8.63 0.03
CA LYS A 84 -21.53 8.60 -0.26
C LYS A 84 -21.04 7.16 -0.25
N THR A 85 -20.05 6.87 -1.08
CA THR A 85 -19.42 5.55 -1.17
C THR A 85 -17.91 5.72 -1.16
N ALA A 86 -17.21 4.87 -0.40
CA ALA A 86 -15.76 4.75 -0.41
C ALA A 86 -15.38 3.29 -0.69
N LEU A 87 -14.24 3.09 -1.35
CA LEU A 87 -13.73 1.77 -1.72
C LEU A 87 -12.37 1.53 -1.07
N ALA A 88 -12.11 0.30 -0.66
CA ALA A 88 -10.83 -0.15 -0.17
C ALA A 88 -10.50 -1.51 -0.78
N ASP A 89 -9.44 -1.55 -1.58
CA ASP A 89 -9.00 -2.75 -2.28
C ASP A 89 -7.93 -3.48 -1.48
N VAL A 90 -8.16 -4.78 -1.29
CA VAL A 90 -7.19 -5.75 -0.81
C VAL A 90 -6.84 -6.66 -1.97
N VAL A 91 -5.56 -6.72 -2.28
CA VAL A 91 -5.01 -7.53 -3.37
C VAL A 91 -4.37 -8.76 -2.78
N MET A 92 -4.88 -9.94 -3.15
CA MET A 92 -4.19 -11.18 -2.87
C MET A 92 -2.99 -11.27 -3.81
N VAL A 93 -1.80 -11.41 -3.23
CA VAL A 93 -0.56 -11.43 -4.00
C VAL A 93 -0.31 -12.82 -4.56
N ALA A 94 -1.27 -13.36 -5.31
CA ALA A 94 -1.07 -14.54 -6.11
C ALA A 94 -0.43 -14.09 -7.44
N ARG A 95 0.91 -14.17 -7.52
CA ARG A 95 1.72 -13.99 -8.74
C ARG A 95 1.89 -12.56 -9.27
N GLU A 96 1.32 -11.55 -8.63
CA GLU A 96 1.55 -10.15 -9.04
C GLU A 96 2.81 -9.59 -8.39
N SER A 97 3.63 -8.95 -9.22
CA SER A 97 4.81 -8.21 -8.77
C SER A 97 4.48 -6.72 -8.74
N LYS A 98 4.91 -6.02 -7.70
CA LYS A 98 4.69 -4.58 -7.55
C LYS A 98 5.99 -3.81 -7.63
N GLU A 99 5.95 -2.67 -8.31
CA GLU A 99 7.07 -1.74 -8.36
C GLU A 99 7.09 -0.84 -7.11
N PHE A 100 8.26 -0.70 -6.53
CA PHE A 100 8.57 0.14 -5.39
C PHE A 100 9.77 1.00 -5.74
N GLY A 101 9.61 2.31 -5.62
CA GLY A 101 10.66 3.26 -5.91
C GLY A 101 10.23 4.65 -5.49
N ASP A 102 11.21 5.53 -5.37
CA ASP A 102 11.02 6.93 -5.03
C ASP A 102 12.17 7.76 -5.62
N LEU A 103 12.18 9.05 -5.30
CA LEU A 103 13.28 9.94 -5.63
C LEU A 103 14.57 9.44 -4.98
N ALA A 104 15.60 9.32 -5.81
CA ALA A 104 16.93 8.97 -5.35
C ALA A 104 17.68 10.20 -4.83
N GLN A 105 18.65 9.96 -3.97
CA GLN A 105 19.48 10.98 -3.35
C GLN A 105 20.94 10.75 -3.74
N CYS A 106 21.68 11.82 -3.96
CA CYS A 106 23.11 11.80 -4.23
C CYS A 106 23.73 13.03 -3.59
N GLU A 107 24.60 12.86 -2.60
CA GLU A 107 25.21 13.97 -1.85
C GLU A 107 26.72 13.96 -1.99
N SER A 108 27.31 15.07 -2.47
CA SER A 108 28.76 15.16 -2.67
C SER A 108 29.54 15.28 -1.34
N PRO A 109 30.67 14.57 -1.17
CA PRO A 109 31.25 13.59 -2.09
C PRO A 109 30.54 12.23 -1.98
N ALA A 110 29.78 11.85 -2.99
CA ALA A 110 29.10 10.56 -3.08
C ALA A 110 29.88 9.62 -3.98
N GLU A 111 29.86 8.34 -3.62
CA GLU A 111 30.30 7.26 -4.51
C GLU A 111 29.10 6.57 -5.18
N ASP A 112 27.88 6.85 -4.72
CA ASP A 112 26.65 6.25 -5.22
C ASP A 112 25.43 7.19 -5.16
N VAL A 113 24.43 6.82 -5.95
CA VAL A 113 23.05 7.31 -5.85
C VAL A 113 22.27 6.32 -5.00
N GLY A 114 21.57 6.79 -3.98
CA GLY A 114 20.89 5.96 -2.99
C GLY A 114 19.39 6.23 -2.86
N LEU A 115 18.63 5.20 -2.49
CA LEU A 115 17.25 5.29 -2.04
C LEU A 115 17.03 4.34 -0.87
N ALA A 116 16.56 4.88 0.25
CA ALA A 116 16.04 4.10 1.37
C ALA A 116 14.50 4.11 1.34
N LEU A 117 13.89 2.93 1.29
CA LEU A 117 12.44 2.76 1.33
C LEU A 117 12.03 1.81 2.46
N VAL A 118 10.88 2.08 3.07
CA VAL A 118 10.34 1.26 4.17
C VAL A 118 8.97 0.74 3.76
N LEU A 119 8.86 -0.57 3.59
CA LEU A 119 7.58 -1.24 3.39
C LEU A 119 6.94 -1.48 4.75
N LYS A 120 5.99 -0.63 5.13
CA LYS A 120 5.37 -0.64 6.47
C LYS A 120 4.19 -1.59 6.53
N ASP A 121 3.91 -2.11 7.72
CA ASP A 121 2.56 -2.56 8.09
C ASP A 121 1.62 -1.33 8.12
N PRO A 122 0.43 -1.32 7.49
CA PRO A 122 -0.30 -2.44 6.87
C PRO A 122 -0.26 -2.48 5.34
N GLN A 123 0.80 -1.97 4.72
CA GLN A 123 0.90 -2.04 3.26
C GLN A 123 1.06 -3.48 2.79
N VAL A 124 1.69 -4.34 3.60
CA VAL A 124 1.97 -5.74 3.31
C VAL A 124 1.62 -6.60 4.52
N SER A 125 1.05 -7.78 4.29
CA SER A 125 0.84 -8.79 5.33
C SER A 125 2.16 -9.28 5.92
N SER A 126 2.16 -9.64 7.20
CA SER A 126 3.29 -10.26 7.89
C SER A 126 3.62 -11.67 7.36
N ALA A 127 2.67 -12.32 6.67
CA ALA A 127 2.87 -13.60 6.00
C ALA A 127 3.56 -13.47 4.64
N LEU A 128 3.66 -12.27 4.07
CA LEU A 128 4.30 -12.06 2.78
C LEU A 128 5.83 -12.18 2.90
N GLN A 129 6.38 -13.04 2.06
CA GLN A 129 7.80 -13.14 1.79
C GLN A 129 8.11 -12.57 0.41
N VAL A 130 9.35 -12.15 0.23
CA VAL A 130 9.85 -11.81 -1.10
C VAL A 130 10.00 -13.12 -1.87
N ALA A 131 9.55 -13.19 -3.12
CA ALA A 131 9.85 -14.32 -3.99
C ALA A 131 11.07 -13.99 -4.85
N THR A 132 10.99 -12.88 -5.58
CA THR A 132 12.07 -12.36 -6.41
C THR A 132 12.06 -10.84 -6.43
N VAL A 133 13.20 -10.25 -6.76
CA VAL A 133 13.33 -8.82 -7.01
C VAL A 133 13.98 -8.58 -8.37
N THR A 134 13.38 -7.71 -9.17
CA THR A 134 13.88 -7.30 -10.48
C THR A 134 14.40 -5.86 -10.42
N ASN A 135 15.59 -5.63 -10.99
CA ASN A 135 16.13 -4.29 -11.19
C ASN A 135 15.41 -3.60 -12.36
N MET A 136 14.75 -2.48 -12.08
CA MET A 136 14.01 -1.69 -13.06
C MET A 136 14.81 -0.51 -13.64
N ASN A 137 16.04 -0.32 -13.17
CA ASN A 137 16.90 0.82 -13.52
C ASN A 137 17.79 0.47 -14.71
N ALA A 138 18.24 1.51 -15.43
CA ALA A 138 19.14 1.36 -16.57
C ALA A 138 20.58 0.94 -16.19
N ARG A 139 20.93 1.02 -14.90
CA ARG A 139 22.26 0.70 -14.37
C ARG A 139 22.24 -0.43 -13.32
N PRO A 140 23.37 -1.12 -13.09
CA PRO A 140 23.49 -2.08 -12.01
C PRO A 140 23.17 -1.44 -10.66
N ILE A 141 22.42 -2.14 -9.84
CA ILE A 141 22.12 -1.71 -8.47
C ILE A 141 22.70 -2.72 -7.47
N VAL A 142 23.00 -2.24 -6.28
CA VAL A 142 23.15 -3.07 -5.10
C VAL A 142 21.88 -2.90 -4.27
N LEU A 143 21.19 -4.02 -4.05
CA LEU A 143 20.03 -4.07 -3.19
C LEU A 143 20.43 -4.66 -1.84
N ARG A 144 20.07 -3.98 -0.75
CA ARG A 144 20.27 -4.44 0.60
C ARG A 144 18.94 -4.50 1.36
N LYS A 145 18.74 -5.60 2.06
CA LYS A 145 17.71 -5.76 3.09
C LYS A 145 18.29 -6.56 4.23
N GLU A 146 18.27 -5.96 5.43
CA GLU A 146 18.84 -6.56 6.63
C GLU A 146 20.29 -7.02 6.36
N ASN A 147 20.54 -8.33 6.47
CA ASN A 147 21.85 -8.96 6.27
C ASN A 147 22.08 -9.48 4.84
N VAL A 148 21.09 -9.35 3.95
CA VAL A 148 21.20 -9.79 2.55
C VAL A 148 21.58 -8.59 1.68
N ARG A 149 22.65 -8.75 0.89
CA ARG A 149 23.13 -7.76 -0.07
C ARG A 149 23.43 -8.45 -1.39
N VAL A 150 22.87 -7.95 -2.50
CA VAL A 150 23.07 -8.53 -3.83
C VAL A 150 23.19 -7.44 -4.89
N ALA A 151 24.11 -7.62 -5.82
CA ALA A 151 24.18 -6.81 -7.03
C ALA A 151 23.24 -7.39 -8.09
N ILE A 152 22.44 -6.54 -8.73
CA ILE A 152 21.47 -6.93 -9.75
C ILE A 152 21.69 -6.05 -10.99
N MET A 153 22.04 -6.66 -12.12
CA MET A 153 22.23 -5.94 -13.38
C MET A 153 20.89 -5.40 -13.93
N PRO A 154 20.91 -4.42 -14.85
CA PRO A 154 19.69 -3.89 -15.46
C PRO A 154 18.78 -5.00 -16.01
N GLY A 155 17.50 -4.97 -15.64
CA GLY A 155 16.49 -5.94 -16.06
C GLY A 155 16.65 -7.36 -15.46
N GLN A 156 17.72 -7.64 -14.71
CA GLN A 156 17.90 -8.94 -14.06
C GLN A 156 16.99 -9.10 -12.86
N THR A 157 16.68 -10.36 -12.57
CA THR A 157 15.87 -10.79 -11.44
C THR A 157 16.70 -11.66 -10.50
N SER A 158 16.56 -11.45 -9.20
CA SER A 158 17.26 -12.19 -8.14
C SER A 158 16.27 -12.82 -7.16
N SER A 159 16.56 -14.05 -6.74
CA SER A 159 15.84 -14.78 -5.68
C SER A 159 16.58 -14.74 -4.33
N ALA A 160 17.63 -13.93 -4.20
CA ALA A 160 18.47 -13.85 -3.00
C ALA A 160 17.70 -13.50 -1.71
N PHE A 161 16.54 -12.85 -1.85
CA PHE A 161 15.68 -12.45 -0.75
C PHE A 161 14.51 -13.43 -0.49
N SER A 162 14.47 -14.59 -1.16
CA SER A 162 13.31 -15.50 -1.16
C SER A 162 12.79 -15.93 0.22
N THR A 163 13.63 -15.87 1.26
CA THR A 163 13.26 -16.22 2.64
C THR A 163 12.96 -15.01 3.53
N GLN A 164 13.17 -13.80 3.02
CA GLN A 164 13.04 -12.55 3.76
C GLN A 164 11.57 -12.10 3.80
N PRO A 165 11.10 -11.55 4.94
CA PRO A 165 9.79 -10.90 4.98
C PRO A 165 9.76 -9.74 3.97
N ALA A 166 8.61 -9.48 3.35
CA ALA A 166 8.45 -8.34 2.45
C ALA A 166 8.62 -6.99 3.18
N ALA A 167 8.08 -6.91 4.40
CA ALA A 167 8.09 -5.72 5.23
C ALA A 167 9.51 -5.34 5.69
N GLY A 168 9.67 -4.06 6.02
CA GLY A 168 10.90 -3.51 6.62
C GLY A 168 11.67 -2.58 5.71
N ALA A 169 12.89 -2.26 6.12
CA ALA A 169 13.77 -1.34 5.41
C ALA A 169 14.49 -2.02 4.24
N TRP A 170 14.56 -1.29 3.14
CA TRP A 170 15.23 -1.64 1.91
C TRP A 170 16.13 -0.47 1.49
N GLU A 171 17.32 -0.79 1.01
CA GLU A 171 18.25 0.19 0.46
C GLU A 171 18.65 -0.22 -0.95
N ILE A 172 18.46 0.70 -1.88
CA ILE A 172 18.88 0.57 -3.27
C ILE A 172 20.02 1.56 -3.46
N THR A 173 21.18 1.10 -3.91
CA THR A 173 22.26 1.99 -4.32
C THR A 173 22.75 1.68 -5.72
N ALA A 174 23.16 2.70 -6.46
CA ALA A 174 23.78 2.58 -7.76
C ALA A 174 25.07 3.39 -7.78
N ALA A 175 26.20 2.71 -7.95
CA ALA A 175 27.51 3.33 -7.92
C ALA A 175 27.70 4.31 -9.08
N LEU A 176 28.31 5.47 -8.82
CA LEU A 176 28.66 6.44 -9.86
C LEU A 176 29.71 5.87 -10.83
N ASN A 177 29.57 6.22 -12.10
CA ASN A 177 30.60 5.92 -13.09
C ASN A 177 31.87 6.76 -12.81
N PRO A 178 33.07 6.33 -13.27
CA PRO A 178 34.27 7.12 -13.09
C PRO A 178 34.13 8.54 -13.68
N ARG A 179 34.30 9.56 -12.82
CA ARG A 179 34.14 11.00 -13.13
C ARG A 179 32.70 11.47 -13.39
N GLU A 180 31.71 10.63 -13.18
CA GLU A 180 30.30 11.02 -13.23
C GLU A 180 29.95 11.87 -12.01
N THR A 181 29.26 12.97 -12.24
CA THR A 181 28.71 13.82 -11.19
C THR A 181 27.36 13.30 -10.70
N CYS A 182 26.93 13.72 -9.51
CA CYS A 182 25.60 13.39 -9.00
C CYS A 182 24.48 13.83 -9.97
N ASP A 183 24.59 15.03 -10.55
CA ASP A 183 23.57 15.57 -11.47
C ASP A 183 23.45 14.71 -12.74
N GLU A 184 24.59 14.27 -13.30
CA GLU A 184 24.61 13.38 -14.46
C GLU A 184 23.98 12.01 -14.14
N ALA A 185 24.34 11.43 -12.99
CA ALA A 185 23.81 10.14 -12.56
C ALA A 185 22.30 10.18 -12.26
N LEU A 186 21.83 11.24 -11.61
CA LEU A 186 20.41 11.44 -11.33
C LEU A 186 19.63 11.68 -12.63
N ALA A 187 20.18 12.44 -13.58
CA ALA A 187 19.55 12.65 -14.88
C ALA A 187 19.37 11.35 -15.67
N GLU A 188 20.37 10.45 -15.69
CA GLU A 188 20.26 9.12 -16.33
C GLU A 188 19.16 8.27 -15.67
N LEU A 189 19.05 8.35 -14.35
CA LEU A 189 18.07 7.63 -13.55
C LEU A 189 16.68 8.29 -13.53
N HIS A 190 16.50 9.42 -14.21
CA HIS A 190 15.29 10.25 -14.09
C HIS A 190 14.93 10.56 -12.63
N ASP A 191 15.95 10.88 -11.84
CA ASP A 191 15.91 11.18 -10.41
C ASP A 191 15.35 10.05 -9.55
N ARG A 192 15.25 8.81 -10.05
CA ARG A 192 14.54 7.71 -9.38
C ARG A 192 15.33 6.43 -9.35
N LEU A 193 15.14 5.69 -8.26
CA LEU A 193 15.50 4.29 -8.17
C LEU A 193 14.24 3.49 -7.92
N SER A 194 14.05 2.40 -8.67
CA SER A 194 12.95 1.47 -8.43
C SER A 194 13.35 0.01 -8.58
N ILE A 195 12.62 -0.84 -7.86
CA ILE A 195 12.70 -2.29 -7.94
C ILE A 195 11.29 -2.85 -8.08
N ARG A 196 11.19 -4.01 -8.72
CA ARG A 196 9.93 -4.75 -8.77
C ARG A 196 10.04 -5.98 -7.90
N ILE A 197 9.17 -6.09 -6.90
CA ILE A 197 9.16 -7.21 -5.96
C ILE A 197 7.99 -8.13 -6.33
N ALA A 198 8.30 -9.37 -6.67
CA ALA A 198 7.31 -10.44 -6.66
C ALA A 198 7.25 -11.03 -5.25
N PHE A 199 6.04 -11.31 -4.78
CA PHE A 199 5.83 -11.84 -3.44
C PHE A 199 5.44 -13.32 -3.47
N SER A 200 5.69 -14.00 -2.37
CA SER A 200 5.18 -15.33 -2.06
C SER A 200 4.55 -15.32 -0.68
N CYS A 201 3.70 -16.30 -0.44
CA CYS A 201 3.11 -16.53 0.87
C CYS A 201 3.94 -17.57 1.61
N ARG A 202 4.23 -17.31 2.88
CA ARG A 202 4.81 -18.33 3.75
C ARG A 202 3.81 -19.48 3.87
N GLU A 203 4.27 -20.71 3.66
CA GLU A 203 3.51 -21.94 3.91
C GLU A 203 3.17 -22.11 5.39
#